data_AF-A0A812R0P0-F1
#
_entry.id   AF-A0A812R0P0-F1
#
_cell.length_a   1.000
_cell.length_b   1.000
_cell.length_c   1.000
_cell.angle_alpha   90.00
_cell.angle_beta   90.00
_cell.angle_gamma   90.00
#
_symmetry.space_group_name_H-M   'P 1'
#
loop_
_entity.id
_entity.type
_entity.pdbx_description
1 polymer ?
#
loop_
_entity_poly.entity_id
_entity_poly.type
_entity_poly.pdbx_seq_one_letter_code
_entity_poly.pdbx_strand_id
1 'polypeptide(L)'
;MAFRAFLVFLSFVGAFGEDVAEALASDDVCASGQDCSLELSQLRGMKVHYLDALMDDTEENEEEAVQVEEDAEMEGGACTNSHDMGVWKHGGRRSFDAALNSCGRGCAAGFPCTKDCMQKKGYSAGCASCMAQLVGCSRDHCMNQCISNDKSPACTHCVKSSCRPKMKGCSGLNAGGH
;
A
#
# COMPACT_ATOMS: atom_id res chain seq x y z
N MET A 1 -20.00 -45.98 -45.79
CA MET A 1 -18.53 -45.97 -45.93
C MET A 1 -18.03 -44.72 -45.21
N ALA A 2 -17.21 -44.65 -44.17
CA ALA A 2 -16.40 -45.58 -43.38
C ALA A 2 -16.19 -44.87 -42.00
N PHE A 3 -16.46 -45.51 -40.85
CA PHE A 3 -15.50 -46.24 -40.02
C PHE A 3 -14.07 -45.65 -39.92
N ARG A 4 -13.78 -45.12 -38.72
CA ARG A 4 -12.57 -45.32 -37.88
C ARG A 4 -11.21 -45.53 -38.56
N ALA A 5 -10.24 -44.68 -38.20
CA ALA A 5 -8.86 -45.04 -37.83
C ALA A 5 -8.11 -43.75 -37.45
N PHE A 6 -7.74 -43.51 -36.19
CA PHE A 6 -6.59 -44.07 -35.45
C PHE A 6 -5.38 -43.11 -35.47
N LEU A 7 -5.00 -42.67 -34.26
CA LEU A 7 -3.66 -42.32 -33.79
C LEU A 7 -2.95 -41.10 -34.40
N VAL A 8 -3.06 -39.97 -33.68
CA VAL A 8 -1.84 -39.26 -33.25
C VAL A 8 -1.88 -39.16 -31.73
N PHE A 9 -1.45 -40.26 -31.11
CA PHE A 9 -0.78 -40.21 -29.81
C PHE A 9 0.46 -39.34 -30.00
N LEU A 10 0.39 -38.08 -29.60
CA LEU A 10 1.60 -37.34 -29.21
C LEU A 10 1.50 -37.09 -27.71
N SER A 11 2.03 -38.08 -27.00
CA SER A 11 2.50 -38.01 -25.64
C SER A 11 3.31 -36.72 -25.44
N PHE A 12 2.74 -35.77 -24.70
CA PHE A 12 3.54 -34.92 -23.81
C PHE A 12 3.11 -35.28 -22.39
N VAL A 13 3.47 -36.52 -22.03
CA VAL A 13 3.54 -36.97 -20.66
C VAL A 13 4.79 -36.32 -20.06
N GLY A 14 4.60 -35.55 -18.99
CA GLY A 14 5.59 -35.33 -17.94
C GLY A 14 6.91 -34.69 -18.35
N ALA A 15 6.98 -33.36 -18.28
CA ALA A 15 8.22 -32.64 -18.03
C ALA A 15 7.90 -31.33 -17.27
N PHE A 16 7.32 -31.47 -16.08
CA PHE A 16 7.32 -30.40 -15.06
C PHE A 16 7.67 -31.08 -13.74
N GLY A 17 8.93 -31.44 -13.57
CA GLY A 17 9.35 -32.22 -12.42
C GLY A 17 10.78 -32.72 -12.47
N GLU A 18 11.69 -31.97 -13.09
CA GLU A 18 13.14 -32.16 -12.96
C GLU A 18 13.71 -30.90 -13.63
N ASP A 19 14.28 -29.97 -12.84
CA ASP A 19 15.12 -28.81 -13.26
C ASP A 19 15.07 -27.67 -12.22
N VAL A 20 14.14 -27.71 -11.24
CA VAL A 20 14.12 -26.74 -10.12
C VAL A 20 15.11 -27.14 -9.01
N ALA A 21 15.54 -28.41 -8.96
CA ALA A 21 16.52 -28.88 -7.98
C ALA A 21 17.96 -28.47 -8.35
N GLU A 22 18.31 -28.42 -9.64
CA GLU A 22 19.66 -28.04 -10.09
C GLU A 22 19.89 -26.52 -10.00
N ALA A 23 18.84 -25.71 -10.17
CA ALA A 23 18.91 -24.26 -9.97
C ALA A 23 18.97 -23.85 -8.48
N LEU A 24 18.50 -24.71 -7.57
CA LEU A 24 18.61 -24.52 -6.12
C LEU A 24 19.89 -25.14 -5.52
N ALA A 25 20.66 -25.91 -6.31
CA ALA A 25 21.92 -26.49 -5.88
C ALA A 25 23.13 -25.55 -6.07
N SER A 26 22.96 -24.38 -6.70
CA SER A 26 24.05 -23.40 -6.90
C SER A 26 24.15 -22.32 -5.81
N ASP A 27 23.24 -22.30 -4.83
CA ASP A 27 23.25 -21.33 -3.72
C ASP A 27 23.67 -21.91 -2.37
N ASP A 28 23.97 -23.21 -2.26
CA ASP A 28 24.23 -23.83 -0.96
C ASP A 28 25.28 -24.97 -0.98
N VAL A 29 26.53 -24.65 -1.33
CA VAL A 29 27.69 -25.48 -0.94
C VAL A 29 28.89 -24.58 -0.63
N CYS A 30 28.92 -23.98 0.58
CA CYS A 30 30.20 -23.61 1.21
C CYS A 30 30.91 -24.92 1.59
N ALA A 31 31.78 -25.40 0.69
CA ALA A 31 32.54 -26.63 0.88
C ALA A 31 33.58 -26.47 2.00
N SER A 32 33.40 -27.25 3.06
CA SER A 32 34.44 -27.69 4.02
C SER A 32 35.50 -26.64 4.38
N GLY A 33 35.16 -25.75 5.33
CA GLY A 33 36.13 -25.24 6.29
C GLY A 33 36.65 -23.81 6.13
N GLN A 34 36.00 -22.90 5.38
CA GLN A 34 36.34 -21.47 5.43
C GLN A 34 35.08 -20.56 5.33
N ASP A 35 35.07 -19.52 6.16
CA ASP A 35 34.01 -18.52 6.38
C ASP A 35 33.45 -17.88 5.09
N CYS A 36 32.15 -18.07 4.85
CA CYS A 36 31.36 -17.33 3.85
C CYS A 36 30.75 -16.04 4.47
N SER A 37 31.56 -15.28 5.23
CA SER A 37 31.14 -14.01 5.82
C SER A 37 31.55 -12.86 4.90
N LEU A 38 30.78 -12.63 3.83
CA LEU A 38 30.87 -11.39 3.06
C LEU A 38 30.21 -10.26 3.86
N GLU A 39 31.00 -9.71 4.80
CA GLU A 39 31.06 -8.31 5.21
C GLU A 39 29.75 -7.50 5.14
N LEU A 40 28.87 -7.72 6.11
CA LEU A 40 27.80 -6.79 6.51
C LEU A 40 28.36 -5.48 7.12
N SER A 41 29.68 -5.25 7.03
CA SER A 41 30.44 -4.18 7.67
C SER A 41 30.57 -2.92 6.79
N GLN A 42 30.45 -3.04 5.47
CA GLN A 42 30.69 -1.91 4.55
C GLN A 42 29.46 -1.04 4.23
N LEU A 43 28.26 -1.42 4.65
CA LEU A 43 27.07 -0.55 4.54
C LEU A 43 26.79 0.29 5.80
N ARG A 44 27.60 0.16 6.86
CA ARG A 44 27.50 1.02 8.05
C ARG A 44 28.19 2.38 7.91
N GLY A 45 28.73 2.68 6.72
CA GLY A 45 29.57 3.85 6.45
C GLY A 45 28.88 5.06 5.79
N MET A 46 27.55 5.06 5.61
CA MET A 46 26.81 6.27 5.19
C MET A 46 25.99 6.81 6.36
N LYS A 47 26.66 7.07 7.49
CA LYS A 47 26.15 7.96 8.54
C LYS A 47 26.29 9.38 7.99
N VAL A 48 25.35 9.81 7.14
CA VAL A 48 25.28 11.22 6.73
C VAL A 48 24.84 12.02 7.95
N HIS A 49 25.83 12.49 8.70
CA HIS A 49 25.91 13.85 9.22
C HIS A 49 24.57 14.59 9.43
N TYR A 50 23.73 14.08 10.32
CA TYR A 50 22.71 14.91 10.99
C TYR A 50 22.61 14.58 12.50
N LEU A 51 23.00 13.37 12.88
CA LEU A 51 22.87 12.85 14.26
C LEU A 51 24.18 12.90 15.07
N ASP A 52 24.98 13.95 14.89
CA ASP A 52 26.14 14.25 15.76
C ASP A 52 26.04 15.68 16.36
N ALA A 53 24.97 16.43 16.06
CA ALA A 53 24.81 17.83 16.49
C ALA A 53 23.85 18.03 17.68
N LEU A 54 23.31 16.97 18.29
CA LEU A 54 22.34 17.09 19.40
C LEU A 54 22.59 16.15 20.59
N MET A 55 23.80 15.57 20.72
CA MET A 55 24.19 14.95 21.98
C MET A 55 24.66 16.06 22.94
N ASP A 56 23.73 16.59 23.72
CA ASP A 56 24.05 17.20 25.02
C ASP A 56 22.94 16.79 26.01
N ASP A 57 23.35 15.93 26.94
CA ASP A 57 22.77 15.65 28.25
C ASP A 57 21.31 15.17 28.37
N THR A 58 21.13 13.86 28.54
CA THR A 58 20.66 13.28 29.83
C THR A 58 20.59 11.75 29.77
N GLU A 59 21.13 11.12 30.80
CA GLU A 59 21.34 9.68 30.94
C GLU A 59 20.11 8.90 31.46
N GLU A 60 20.08 7.62 31.06
CA GLU A 60 19.50 6.46 31.77
C GLU A 60 17.96 6.35 31.95
N ASN A 61 17.30 5.69 30.99
CA ASN A 61 16.38 4.57 31.27
C ASN A 61 16.12 3.76 29.98
N GLU A 62 16.55 2.50 29.95
CA GLU A 62 16.22 1.53 28.91
C GLU A 62 14.79 1.02 29.10
N GLU A 63 14.18 0.48 28.03
CA GLU A 63 12.81 -0.08 27.96
C GLU A 63 11.68 0.88 27.50
N GLU A 64 11.67 1.24 26.21
CA GLU A 64 10.43 1.07 25.41
C GLU A 64 10.74 1.07 23.91
N ALA A 65 10.10 0.15 23.18
CA ALA A 65 10.25 -0.01 21.74
C ALA A 65 9.90 1.30 21.02
N VAL A 66 10.85 1.81 20.22
CA VAL A 66 10.62 2.97 19.35
C VAL A 66 9.57 2.58 18.31
N GLN A 67 8.34 3.01 18.55
CA GLN A 67 7.30 3.14 17.55
C GLN A 67 7.82 4.13 16.51
N VAL A 68 8.10 3.64 15.30
CA VAL A 68 8.20 4.54 14.14
C VAL A 68 6.75 4.86 13.76
N GLU A 69 6.11 5.68 14.59
CA GLU A 69 5.06 6.57 14.14
C GLU A 69 5.78 7.54 13.18
N GLU A 70 5.92 7.18 11.90
CA GLU A 70 6.07 8.21 10.85
C GLU A 70 4.70 8.88 10.69
N ASP A 71 4.23 9.50 11.78
CA ASP A 71 3.27 10.58 11.71
C ASP A 71 4.09 11.78 11.20
N ALA A 72 4.36 11.75 9.90
CA ALA A 72 4.59 12.97 9.18
C ALA A 72 3.35 13.81 9.47
N GLU A 73 3.49 14.75 10.41
CA GLU A 73 2.49 15.76 10.74
C GLU A 73 2.10 16.44 9.44
N MET A 74 1.10 15.88 8.77
CA MET A 74 0.53 16.53 7.62
C MET A 74 -0.18 17.71 8.22
N GLU A 75 0.38 18.91 8.03
CA GLU A 75 -0.39 20.13 8.17
C GLU A 75 -1.75 19.88 7.51
N GLY A 76 -2.78 19.84 8.35
CA GLY A 76 -4.09 19.41 7.90
C GLY A 76 -4.60 20.34 6.82
N GLY A 77 -5.37 19.80 5.88
CA GLY A 77 -5.94 20.62 4.81
C GLY A 77 -5.26 20.46 3.45
N ALA A 78 -4.61 19.33 3.18
CA ALA A 78 -3.96 19.07 1.89
C ALA A 78 -4.90 19.22 0.67
N CYS A 79 -6.22 19.08 0.86
CA CYS A 79 -7.25 19.28 -0.18
C CYS A 79 -7.90 20.68 -0.17
N THR A 80 -7.47 21.60 0.70
CA THR A 80 -8.14 22.91 0.89
C THR A 80 -7.54 24.03 0.06
N ASN A 81 -6.48 23.77 -0.71
CA ASN A 81 -5.93 24.72 -1.67
C ASN A 81 -6.95 25.03 -2.79
N SER A 82 -6.72 26.13 -3.50
CA SER A 82 -7.65 26.64 -4.52
C SER A 82 -7.92 25.65 -5.67
N HIS A 83 -6.92 24.87 -6.07
CA HIS A 83 -7.01 23.88 -7.13
C HIS A 83 -7.95 22.72 -6.73
N ASP A 84 -7.68 22.09 -5.59
CA ASP A 84 -8.45 20.94 -5.10
C ASP A 84 -9.87 21.36 -4.73
N MET A 85 -10.03 22.54 -4.13
CA MET A 85 -11.35 23.11 -3.86
C MET A 85 -12.11 23.46 -5.14
N GLY A 86 -11.42 23.77 -6.24
CA GLY A 86 -12.01 23.88 -7.57
C GLY A 86 -12.64 22.55 -7.98
N VAL A 87 -11.85 21.48 -8.06
CA VAL A 87 -12.36 20.13 -8.41
C VAL A 87 -13.47 19.68 -7.46
N TRP A 88 -13.30 19.92 -6.16
CA TRP A 88 -14.27 19.58 -5.13
C TRP A 88 -15.63 20.24 -5.35
N LYS A 89 -15.64 21.56 -5.59
CA LYS A 89 -16.87 22.35 -5.80
C LYS A 89 -17.50 22.06 -7.16
N HIS A 90 -16.70 21.78 -8.19
CA HIS A 90 -17.15 21.45 -9.55
C HIS A 90 -17.54 19.98 -9.73
N GLY A 91 -18.21 19.40 -8.73
CA GLY A 91 -18.79 18.06 -8.79
C GLY A 91 -18.00 16.98 -8.06
N GLY A 92 -16.73 17.20 -7.72
CA GLY A 92 -15.89 16.26 -6.98
C GLY A 92 -16.51 15.80 -5.67
N ARG A 93 -17.15 16.71 -4.91
CA ARG A 93 -17.87 16.36 -3.68
C ARG A 93 -18.99 15.35 -3.89
N ARG A 94 -19.76 15.48 -4.98
CA ARG A 94 -20.93 14.62 -5.26
C ARG A 94 -20.50 13.25 -5.77
N SER A 95 -19.40 13.19 -6.51
CA SER A 95 -18.86 11.94 -7.07
C SER A 95 -17.78 11.31 -6.19
N PHE A 96 -17.47 11.89 -5.03
CA PHE A 96 -16.32 11.52 -4.22
C PHE A 96 -16.29 10.03 -3.86
N ASP A 97 -17.35 9.53 -3.22
CA ASP A 97 -17.43 8.11 -2.83
C ASP A 97 -17.45 7.17 -4.04
N ALA A 98 -18.03 7.58 -5.16
CA ALA A 98 -18.02 6.79 -6.38
C ALA A 98 -16.62 6.74 -7.02
N ALA A 99 -15.91 7.87 -7.04
CA ALA A 99 -14.54 7.96 -7.54
C ALA A 99 -13.57 7.16 -6.66
N LEU A 100 -13.66 7.31 -5.35
CA LEU A 100 -12.87 6.54 -4.39
C LEU A 100 -13.12 5.04 -4.50
N ASN A 101 -14.38 4.61 -4.59
CA ASN A 101 -14.71 3.20 -4.73
C ASN A 101 -14.20 2.64 -6.06
N SER A 102 -14.37 3.40 -7.15
CA SER A 102 -13.85 3.01 -8.47
C SER A 102 -12.31 2.89 -8.47
N CYS A 103 -11.60 3.87 -7.95
CA CYS A 103 -10.14 3.85 -7.85
C CYS A 103 -9.66 2.75 -6.88
N GLY A 104 -10.27 2.66 -5.70
CA GLY A 104 -9.93 1.67 -4.69
C GLY A 104 -10.12 0.24 -5.20
N ARG A 105 -11.27 -0.09 -5.80
CA ARG A 105 -11.49 -1.43 -6.36
C ARG A 105 -10.58 -1.73 -7.54
N GLY A 106 -10.39 -0.78 -8.45
CA GLY A 106 -9.49 -0.93 -9.59
C GLY A 106 -8.03 -1.12 -9.19
N CYS A 107 -7.65 -0.63 -8.01
CA CYS A 107 -6.30 -0.71 -7.46
C CYS A 107 -6.14 -1.73 -6.33
N ALA A 108 -7.15 -2.59 -6.07
CA ALA A 108 -7.17 -3.50 -4.92
C ALA A 108 -6.85 -2.82 -3.57
N ALA A 109 -7.33 -1.59 -3.41
CA ALA A 109 -7.06 -0.69 -2.28
C ALA A 109 -5.56 -0.38 -2.05
N GLY A 110 -4.73 -0.54 -3.07
CA GLY A 110 -3.32 -0.20 -3.04
C GLY A 110 -3.09 1.32 -3.05
N PHE A 111 -2.26 1.80 -2.13
CA PHE A 111 -1.97 3.22 -1.94
C PHE A 111 -1.45 3.94 -3.20
N PRO A 112 -0.34 3.52 -3.85
CA PRO A 112 0.23 4.27 -4.96
C PRO A 112 -0.72 4.34 -6.16
N CYS A 113 -1.34 3.22 -6.52
CA CYS A 113 -2.31 3.17 -7.62
C CYS A 113 -3.55 4.04 -7.33
N THR A 114 -4.08 3.99 -6.10
CA THR A 114 -5.25 4.80 -5.73
C THR A 114 -4.92 6.29 -5.76
N LYS A 115 -3.74 6.68 -5.24
CA LYS A 115 -3.26 8.06 -5.31
C LYS A 115 -3.21 8.54 -6.75
N ASP A 116 -2.54 7.80 -7.63
CA ASP A 116 -2.40 8.17 -9.04
C ASP A 116 -3.77 8.23 -9.75
N CYS A 117 -4.70 7.34 -9.39
CA CYS A 117 -6.07 7.38 -9.89
C CYS A 117 -6.82 8.65 -9.46
N MET A 118 -6.68 9.08 -8.21
CA MET A 118 -7.29 10.31 -7.71
C MET A 118 -6.62 11.56 -8.29
N GLN A 119 -5.31 11.53 -8.55
CA GLN A 119 -4.63 12.61 -9.29
C GLN A 119 -5.17 12.75 -10.71
N LYS A 120 -5.45 11.62 -11.40
CA LYS A 120 -6.11 11.62 -12.72
C LYS A 120 -7.54 12.17 -12.68
N LYS A 121 -8.17 12.24 -11.50
CA LYS A 121 -9.45 12.94 -11.28
C LYS A 121 -9.30 14.45 -11.07
N GLY A 122 -8.07 14.96 -11.10
CA GLY A 122 -7.76 16.38 -11.00
C GLY A 122 -7.38 16.84 -9.60
N TYR A 123 -7.15 15.96 -8.63
CA TYR A 123 -6.65 16.37 -7.31
C TYR A 123 -5.13 16.51 -7.31
N SER A 124 -4.62 17.40 -6.47
CA SER A 124 -3.19 17.53 -6.18
C SER A 124 -2.63 16.25 -5.57
N ALA A 125 -1.30 16.09 -5.62
CA ALA A 125 -0.64 14.91 -5.05
C ALA A 125 -0.91 14.73 -3.54
N GLY A 126 -0.87 15.83 -2.77
CA GLY A 126 -1.16 15.81 -1.34
C GLY A 126 -2.60 15.42 -1.05
N CYS A 127 -3.55 16.01 -1.76
CA CYS A 127 -4.96 15.68 -1.60
C CYS A 127 -5.29 14.23 -2.00
N ALA A 128 -4.73 13.76 -3.12
CA ALA A 128 -4.87 12.39 -3.58
C ALA A 128 -4.25 11.38 -2.59
N SER A 129 -3.16 11.76 -1.90
CA SER A 129 -2.57 10.96 -0.83
C SER A 129 -3.57 10.73 0.31
N CYS A 130 -4.22 11.80 0.81
CA CYS A 130 -5.27 11.66 1.83
C CYS A 130 -6.41 10.73 1.40
N MET A 131 -6.84 10.87 0.14
CA MET A 131 -7.88 10.03 -0.44
C MET A 131 -7.45 8.56 -0.52
N ALA A 132 -6.19 8.29 -0.89
CA ALA A 132 -5.63 6.94 -0.90
C ALA A 132 -5.48 6.36 0.50
N GLN A 133 -5.10 7.16 1.52
CA GLN A 133 -5.07 6.73 2.91
C GLN A 133 -6.46 6.31 3.42
N LEU A 134 -7.52 7.02 3.02
CA LEU A 134 -8.90 6.64 3.35
C LEU A 134 -9.26 5.26 2.76
N VAL A 135 -8.84 4.96 1.54
CA VAL A 135 -9.03 3.63 0.93
C VAL A 135 -8.23 2.57 1.68
N GLY A 136 -6.97 2.84 2.00
CA GLY A 136 -6.12 1.95 2.80
C GLY A 136 -6.75 1.65 4.16
N CYS A 137 -7.17 2.67 4.89
CA CYS A 137 -7.88 2.50 6.16
C CYS A 137 -9.15 1.67 6.01
N SER A 138 -9.92 1.88 4.95
CA SER A 138 -11.16 1.11 4.71
C SER A 138 -10.86 -0.36 4.44
N ARG A 139 -9.75 -0.67 3.75
CA ARG A 139 -9.26 -2.04 3.55
C ARG A 139 -8.82 -2.66 4.87
N ASP A 140 -8.10 -1.92 5.70
CA ASP A 140 -7.48 -2.49 6.91
C ASP A 140 -8.49 -2.67 8.04
N HIS A 141 -9.46 -1.75 8.18
CA HIS A 141 -10.38 -1.74 9.32
C HIS A 141 -11.82 -2.13 8.96
N CYS A 142 -12.22 -1.99 7.70
CA CYS A 142 -13.63 -2.09 7.30
C CYS A 142 -13.91 -3.15 6.22
N MET A 143 -12.91 -3.91 5.77
CA MET A 143 -13.07 -4.88 4.69
C MET A 143 -14.17 -5.90 4.99
N ASN A 144 -14.24 -6.40 6.23
CA ASN A 144 -15.23 -7.40 6.61
C ASN A 144 -16.67 -6.88 6.46
N GLN A 145 -16.89 -5.59 6.72
CA GLN A 145 -18.20 -4.94 6.57
C GLN A 145 -18.46 -4.49 5.11
N CYS A 146 -17.41 -4.24 4.35
CA CYS A 146 -17.48 -3.68 2.99
C CYS A 146 -17.39 -4.70 1.86
N ILE A 147 -16.94 -5.93 2.10
CA ILE A 147 -16.64 -6.94 1.06
C ILE A 147 -17.87 -7.34 0.24
N SER A 148 -19.02 -7.51 0.90
CA SER A 148 -20.25 -7.95 0.22
C SER A 148 -20.99 -6.79 -0.43
N ASN A 149 -20.96 -5.61 0.17
CA ASN A 149 -21.63 -4.42 -0.33
C ASN A 149 -20.98 -3.17 0.26
N ASP A 150 -20.29 -2.41 -0.59
CA ASP A 150 -19.65 -1.15 -0.21
C ASP A 150 -20.64 -0.05 0.19
N LYS A 151 -21.94 -0.23 -0.10
CA LYS A 151 -23.04 0.67 0.30
C LYS A 151 -23.84 0.17 1.50
N SER A 152 -23.41 -0.93 2.13
CA SER A 152 -24.11 -1.45 3.30
C SER A 152 -23.97 -0.47 4.48
N PRO A 153 -25.01 -0.28 5.31
CA PRO A 153 -24.93 0.58 6.48
C PRO A 153 -23.77 0.23 7.43
N ALA A 154 -23.40 -1.06 7.51
CA ALA A 154 -22.26 -1.52 8.29
C ALA A 154 -20.93 -1.00 7.74
N CYS A 155 -20.72 -1.10 6.41
CA CYS A 155 -19.55 -0.53 5.75
C CYS A 155 -19.49 0.99 5.92
N THR A 156 -20.60 1.67 5.61
CA THR A 156 -20.79 3.12 5.79
C THR A 156 -20.38 3.56 7.19
N HIS A 157 -20.92 2.88 8.22
CA HIS A 157 -20.67 3.22 9.61
C HIS A 157 -19.19 3.03 9.97
N CYS A 158 -18.60 1.89 9.60
CA CYS A 158 -17.20 1.60 9.87
C CYS A 158 -16.26 2.65 9.25
N VAL A 159 -16.46 3.01 7.97
CA VAL A 159 -15.62 4.02 7.31
C VAL A 159 -15.80 5.39 7.97
N LYS A 160 -17.04 5.76 8.32
CA LYS A 160 -17.35 7.04 8.99
C LYS A 160 -16.78 7.14 10.40
N SER A 161 -16.69 6.04 11.15
CA SER A 161 -16.15 6.02 12.51
C SER A 161 -14.62 5.91 12.51
N SER A 162 -14.06 5.01 11.73
CA SER A 162 -12.66 4.59 11.85
C SER A 162 -11.73 5.36 10.92
N CYS A 163 -12.21 5.76 9.73
CA CYS A 163 -11.34 6.28 8.68
C CYS A 163 -11.59 7.74 8.32
N ARG A 164 -12.83 8.22 8.43
CA ARG A 164 -13.18 9.61 8.14
C ARG A 164 -12.47 10.64 9.06
N PRO A 165 -12.19 10.36 10.35
CA PRO A 165 -11.41 11.30 11.17
C PRO A 165 -10.01 11.54 10.60
N LYS A 166 -9.30 10.49 10.19
CA LYS A 166 -7.98 10.59 9.55
C LYS A 166 -8.06 11.33 8.21
N MET A 167 -9.06 10.98 7.38
CA MET A 167 -9.32 11.72 6.14
C MET A 167 -9.53 13.21 6.41
N LYS A 168 -10.35 13.58 7.39
CA LYS A 168 -10.62 14.98 7.74
C LYS A 168 -9.37 15.69 8.25
N GLY A 169 -8.57 15.04 9.09
CA GLY A 169 -7.30 15.58 9.59
C GLY A 169 -6.33 15.89 8.45
N CYS A 170 -6.10 14.90 7.58
CA CYS A 170 -5.22 15.01 6.42
C CYS A 170 -5.71 16.05 5.40
N SER A 171 -6.95 15.89 4.93
CA SER A 171 -7.46 16.62 3.76
C SER A 171 -8.12 17.96 4.10
N GLY A 172 -8.60 18.14 5.33
CA GLY A 172 -9.54 19.20 5.70
C GLY A 172 -10.98 18.97 5.21
N LEU A 173 -11.27 17.86 4.53
CA LEU A 173 -12.59 17.54 3.99
C LEU A 173 -13.31 16.52 4.86
N ASN A 174 -14.56 16.80 5.21
CA ASN A 174 -15.43 15.86 5.89
C ASN A 174 -16.19 15.00 4.87
N ALA A 175 -15.52 14.01 4.31
CA ALA A 175 -16.07 13.13 3.28
C ALA A 175 -15.51 11.71 3.39
N GLY A 176 -16.24 10.76 2.79
CA GLY A 176 -15.89 9.35 2.80
C GLY A 176 -16.86 8.50 3.63
N GLY A 177 -17.20 7.34 3.08
CA GLY A 177 -18.13 6.41 3.69
C GLY A 177 -19.60 6.76 3.43
N HIS A 178 -19.90 7.38 2.26
CA HIS A 178 -21.24 7.64 1.69
C HIS A 178 -22.31 8.03 2.72
#